data_AF-A0A4W5QVA1-F1
#
_entry.id   AF-A0A4W5QVA1-F1
#
_cell.length_a   1.000
_cell.length_b   1.000
_cell.length_c   1.000
_cell.angle_alpha   90.00
_cell.angle_beta   90.00
_cell.angle_gamma   90.00
#
_symmetry.space_group_name_H-M   'P 1'
#
loop_
_entity.id
_entity.type
_entity.pdbx_description
1 polymer ?
#
loop_
_entity_poly.entity_id
_entity_poly.type
_entity_poly.pdbx_seq_one_letter_code
_entity_poly.pdbx_strand_id
1 'polypeptide(L)'
;MVVHHFNYTSWPEHGVPESSTTLIQFVRAIRANRHENTTIVVHCSAGVGRTGVFIALDHLIQHVSDHDFVDIYGLVAELRSERMCMVQNLTQYMFLHQSTLDLLNSKGNSQSIWFINYSALEKMDSLEAMEGEHTHTRTHTSIHTHHKHTSHISTVLCSCRGC
;
A
#
# COMPACT_ATOMS: atom_id res chain seq x y z
N MET A 1 -6.10 -2.29 32.41
CA MET A 1 -5.73 -2.33 30.99
C MET A 1 -6.95 -1.94 30.18
N VAL A 2 -6.88 -0.87 29.39
CA VAL A 2 -7.97 -0.42 28.51
C VAL A 2 -7.62 -0.85 27.09
N VAL A 3 -8.57 -1.45 26.38
CA VAL A 3 -8.41 -1.82 24.97
C VAL A 3 -9.40 -0.98 24.17
N HIS A 4 -8.90 -0.23 23.19
CA HIS A 4 -9.73 0.56 22.29
C HIS A 4 -10.04 -0.26 21.04
N HIS A 5 -11.33 -0.47 20.77
CA HIS A 5 -11.80 -1.19 19.59
C HIS A 5 -12.49 -0.21 18.63
N PHE A 6 -11.98 -0.12 17.40
CA PHE A 6 -12.53 0.73 16.36
C PHE A 6 -13.24 -0.14 15.33
N ASN A 7 -14.55 0.08 15.16
CA ASN A 7 -15.37 -0.68 14.22
C ASN A 7 -15.76 0.18 13.02
N TYR A 8 -15.30 -0.20 11.82
CA TYR A 8 -15.72 0.46 10.58
C TYR A 8 -16.99 -0.18 10.03
N THR A 9 -18.14 0.46 10.24
CA THR A 9 -19.46 -0.07 9.90
C THR A 9 -19.93 0.26 8.49
N SER A 10 -19.27 1.19 7.81
CA SER A 10 -19.70 1.67 6.48
C SER A 10 -19.15 0.84 5.32
N TRP A 11 -18.55 -0.34 5.59
CA TRP A 11 -18.14 -1.26 4.53
C TRP A 11 -19.36 -2.05 4.04
N PRO A 12 -19.70 -2.02 2.73
CA PRO A 12 -20.88 -2.70 2.22
C PRO A 12 -20.77 -4.23 2.31
N GLU A 13 -21.90 -4.93 2.34
CA GLU A 13 -21.90 -6.39 2.38
C GLU A 13 -21.15 -6.99 1.17
N HIS A 14 -21.38 -6.41 -0.01
CA HIS A 14 -20.77 -6.80 -1.28
C HIS A 14 -19.86 -5.68 -1.81
N GLY A 15 -18.71 -6.05 -2.37
CA GLY A 15 -17.79 -5.11 -3.01
C GLY A 15 -16.99 -4.22 -2.04
N VAL A 16 -16.88 -2.95 -2.42
CA VAL A 16 -16.08 -1.90 -1.73
C VAL A 16 -16.95 -0.64 -1.54
N PRO A 17 -16.61 0.25 -0.60
CA PRO A 17 -17.29 1.55 -0.49
C PRO A 17 -17.23 2.34 -1.81
N GLU A 18 -18.28 3.10 -2.11
CA GLU A 18 -18.33 3.96 -3.30
C GLU A 18 -17.33 5.13 -3.24
N SER A 19 -17.03 5.59 -2.02
CA SER A 19 -16.08 6.65 -1.75
C SER A 19 -15.03 6.18 -0.75
N SER A 20 -13.78 6.55 -0.98
CA SER A 20 -12.66 6.28 -0.07
C SER A 20 -12.63 7.21 1.15
N THR A 21 -13.37 8.33 1.10
CA THR A 21 -13.24 9.43 2.08
C THR A 21 -13.48 8.97 3.52
N THR A 22 -14.54 8.20 3.76
CA THR A 22 -14.91 7.71 5.09
C THR A 22 -13.88 6.74 5.64
N LEU A 23 -13.31 5.88 4.80
CA LEU A 23 -12.26 4.95 5.19
C LEU A 23 -10.94 5.69 5.47
N ILE A 24 -10.56 6.66 4.64
CA ILE A 24 -9.37 7.51 4.87
C ILE A 24 -9.50 8.25 6.21
N GLN A 25 -10.66 8.84 6.50
CA GLN A 25 -10.92 9.52 7.77
C GLN A 25 -10.83 8.56 8.95
N PHE A 26 -11.38 7.35 8.81
CA PHE A 26 -11.32 6.31 9.84
C PHE A 26 -9.87 5.88 10.13
N VAL A 27 -9.06 5.65 9.10
CA VAL A 27 -7.63 5.31 9.25
C VAL A 27 -6.88 6.44 9.96
N ARG A 28 -7.07 7.70 9.52
CA ARG A 28 -6.46 8.88 10.16
C ARG A 28 -6.85 9.01 11.63
N ALA A 29 -8.13 8.75 11.97
CA ALA A 29 -8.60 8.79 13.34
C ALA A 29 -7.93 7.71 14.21
N ILE A 30 -7.79 6.48 13.71
CA ILE A 30 -7.07 5.41 14.42
C ILE A 30 -5.61 5.81 14.67
N ARG A 31 -4.93 6.36 13.65
CA ARG A 31 -3.54 6.82 13.79
C ARG A 31 -3.39 7.91 14.85
N ALA A 32 -4.32 8.86 14.90
CA ALA A 32 -4.31 9.93 15.90
C ALA A 32 -4.54 9.42 17.34
N ASN A 33 -5.16 8.25 17.50
CA ASN A 33 -5.39 7.61 18.79
C ASN A 33 -4.33 6.54 19.13
N ARG A 34 -3.34 6.33 18.27
CA ARG A 34 -2.30 5.31 18.45
C ARG A 34 -1.14 5.89 19.28
N HIS A 35 -0.64 5.11 20.24
CA HIS A 35 0.64 5.42 20.90
C HIS A 35 1.82 4.98 20.03
N GLU A 36 2.93 5.71 20.09
CA GLU A 36 4.15 5.36 19.36
C GLU A 36 4.58 3.92 19.68
N ASN A 37 5.00 3.18 18.64
CA ASN A 37 5.47 1.80 18.72
C ASN A 37 4.47 0.73 19.22
N THR A 38 3.16 0.99 19.25
CA THR A 38 2.17 -0.06 19.55
C THR A 38 1.73 -0.80 18.30
N THR A 39 1.76 -2.13 18.33
CA THR A 39 1.17 -2.96 17.27
C THR A 39 -0.35 -2.90 17.31
N ILE A 40 -1.00 -2.69 16.16
CA ILE A 40 -2.46 -2.70 16.03
C ILE A 40 -2.91 -4.08 15.54
N VAL A 41 -4.03 -4.57 16.06
CA VAL A 41 -4.73 -5.74 15.52
C VAL A 41 -5.77 -5.25 14.53
N VAL A 42 -5.72 -5.74 13.29
CA VAL A 42 -6.71 -5.44 12.25
C VAL A 42 -7.33 -6.75 11.80
N HIS A 43 -8.65 -6.84 11.82
CA HIS A 43 -9.36 -8.05 11.37
C HIS A 43 -10.60 -7.70 10.57
N CYS A 44 -11.09 -8.69 9.82
CA CYS A 44 -12.43 -8.69 9.24
C CYS A 44 -13.07 -10.05 9.52
N SER A 45 -13.62 -10.73 8.51
CA SER A 45 -14.03 -12.13 8.62
C SER A 45 -12.82 -13.06 8.44
N ALA A 46 -12.26 -13.14 7.22
CA ALA A 46 -11.07 -13.95 6.94
C ALA A 46 -9.73 -13.24 7.22
N GLY A 47 -9.73 -11.92 7.48
CA GLY A 47 -8.51 -11.18 7.76
C GLY A 47 -7.56 -11.01 6.56
N VAL A 48 -8.08 -11.01 5.32
CA VAL A 48 -7.27 -10.83 4.09
C VAL A 48 -7.77 -9.72 3.18
N GLY A 49 -9.08 -9.63 2.92
CA GLY A 49 -9.66 -8.65 2.00
C GLY A 49 -9.70 -7.23 2.57
N ARG A 50 -10.71 -6.93 3.39
CA ARG A 50 -10.89 -5.61 4.03
C ARG A 50 -9.69 -5.23 4.91
N THR A 51 -9.13 -6.21 5.61
CA THR A 51 -7.89 -6.07 6.38
C THR A 51 -6.72 -5.64 5.51
N GLY A 52 -6.51 -6.26 4.35
CA GLY A 52 -5.46 -5.87 3.42
C GLY A 52 -5.64 -4.47 2.86
N VAL A 53 -6.87 -4.07 2.53
CA VAL A 53 -7.16 -2.70 2.09
C VAL A 53 -6.86 -1.69 3.19
N PHE A 54 -7.28 -1.96 4.43
CA PHE A 54 -6.99 -1.07 5.56
C PHE A 54 -5.48 -0.88 5.77
N ILE A 55 -4.73 -1.97 5.82
CA ILE A 55 -3.28 -1.94 6.07
C ILE A 55 -2.55 -1.24 4.92
N ALA A 56 -2.90 -1.56 3.67
CA ALA A 56 -2.34 -0.89 2.50
C ALA A 56 -2.64 0.61 2.51
N LEU A 57 -3.87 1.01 2.86
CA LEU A 57 -4.25 2.42 2.92
C LEU A 57 -3.54 3.17 4.04
N ASP A 58 -3.36 2.57 5.22
CA ASP A 58 -2.56 3.15 6.31
C ASP A 58 -1.10 3.38 5.88
N HIS A 59 -0.51 2.42 5.16
CA HIS A 59 0.82 2.59 4.58
C HIS A 59 0.83 3.72 3.56
N LEU A 60 -0.12 3.76 2.63
CA LEU A 60 -0.22 4.78 1.59
C LEU A 60 -0.36 6.19 2.17
N ILE A 61 -1.17 6.39 3.23
CA ILE A 61 -1.33 7.69 3.90
C ILE A 61 0.02 8.22 4.43
N GLN A 62 0.86 7.33 4.98
CA GLN A 62 2.21 7.70 5.43
C GLN A 62 3.12 7.94 4.23
N HIS A 63 3.15 7.00 3.29
CA HIS A 63 4.05 7.02 2.15
C HIS A 63 3.89 8.28 1.30
N VAL A 64 2.66 8.62 0.93
CA VAL A 64 2.38 9.82 0.12
C VAL A 64 2.65 11.11 0.88
N SER A 65 2.84 11.08 2.22
CA SER A 65 3.22 12.25 3.01
C SER A 65 4.67 12.63 2.76
N ASP A 66 5.55 11.63 2.65
CA ASP A 66 7.00 11.79 2.62
C ASP A 66 7.62 11.56 1.23
N HIS A 67 6.86 10.97 0.30
CA HIS A 67 7.34 10.56 -1.03
C HIS A 67 6.43 11.12 -2.15
N ASP A 68 7.01 11.29 -3.33
CA ASP A 68 6.37 11.78 -4.57
C ASP A 68 6.10 10.67 -5.59
N PHE A 69 6.20 9.41 -5.17
CA PHE A 69 5.86 8.25 -5.98
C PHE A 69 4.98 7.28 -5.18
N VAL A 70 4.33 6.34 -5.88
CA VAL A 70 3.57 5.26 -5.27
C VAL A 70 3.72 3.98 -6.09
N ASP A 71 4.06 2.86 -5.44
CA ASP A 71 4.01 1.51 -6.02
C ASP A 71 2.98 0.65 -5.28
N ILE A 72 1.72 0.72 -5.73
CA ILE A 72 0.62 -0.06 -5.15
C ILE A 72 0.82 -1.56 -5.40
N TYR A 73 1.42 -1.93 -6.54
CA TYR A 73 1.67 -3.32 -6.86
C TYR A 73 2.69 -3.92 -5.90
N GLY A 74 3.84 -3.25 -5.75
CA GLY A 74 4.91 -3.64 -4.82
C GLY A 74 4.41 -3.75 -3.39
N LEU A 75 3.62 -2.76 -2.92
CA LEU A 75 3.01 -2.78 -1.60
C LEU A 75 2.10 -4.00 -1.41
N VAL A 76 1.20 -4.29 -2.35
CA VAL A 76 0.31 -5.46 -2.24
C VAL A 76 1.08 -6.78 -2.32
N ALA A 77 2.15 -6.83 -3.12
CA ALA A 77 3.04 -7.99 -3.19
C ALA A 77 3.75 -8.24 -1.84
N GLU A 78 4.25 -7.20 -1.18
CA GLU A 78 4.85 -7.27 0.15
C GLU A 78 3.83 -7.71 1.22
N LEU A 79 2.63 -7.15 1.20
CA LEU A 79 1.56 -7.63 2.10
C LEU A 79 1.24 -9.10 1.88
N ARG A 80 1.33 -9.58 0.63
CA ARG A 80 1.07 -10.98 0.29
C ARG A 80 2.21 -11.92 0.69
N SER A 81 3.45 -11.45 0.79
CA SER A 81 4.55 -12.25 1.35
C SER A 81 4.42 -12.44 2.86
N GLU A 82 3.88 -11.45 3.57
CA GLU A 82 3.60 -11.55 5.00
C GLU A 82 2.33 -12.36 5.30
N ARG A 83 1.31 -12.26 4.44
CA ARG A 83 0.10 -13.08 4.51
C ARG A 83 -0.54 -13.28 3.14
N MET A 84 -0.78 -14.52 2.76
CA MET A 84 -1.47 -14.85 1.51
C MET A 84 -2.81 -14.12 1.34
N CYS A 85 -3.14 -13.82 0.09
CA CYS A 85 -4.44 -13.27 -0.33
C CYS A 85 -4.78 -11.87 0.21
N MET A 86 -3.81 -11.15 0.78
CA MET A 86 -3.99 -9.73 1.15
C MET A 86 -4.45 -8.91 -0.05
N VAL A 87 -5.50 -8.10 0.16
CA VAL A 87 -6.27 -7.45 -0.91
C VAL A 87 -6.80 -8.50 -1.89
N GLN A 88 -7.92 -9.11 -1.51
CA GLN A 88 -8.33 -10.43 -1.98
C GLN A 88 -8.85 -10.43 -3.43
N ASN A 89 -9.45 -9.34 -3.89
CA ASN A 89 -10.07 -9.29 -5.22
C ASN A 89 -9.74 -7.99 -5.98
N LEU A 90 -10.04 -8.00 -7.28
CA LEU A 90 -9.75 -6.89 -8.19
C LEU A 90 -10.45 -5.59 -7.75
N THR A 91 -11.71 -5.65 -7.30
CA THR A 91 -12.44 -4.46 -6.86
C THR A 91 -11.77 -3.78 -5.67
N GLN A 92 -11.24 -4.55 -4.71
CA GLN A 92 -10.44 -4.03 -3.60
C GLN A 92 -9.12 -3.40 -4.06
N TYR A 93 -8.47 -4.02 -5.04
CA TYR A 93 -7.25 -3.47 -5.62
C TYR A 93 -7.51 -2.15 -6.36
N MET A 94 -8.55 -2.09 -7.21
CA MET A 94 -8.99 -0.85 -7.87
C MET A 94 -9.37 0.23 -6.87
N PHE A 95 -10.02 -0.14 -5.77
CA PHE A 95 -10.37 0.78 -4.70
C PHE A 95 -9.13 1.38 -4.00
N LEU A 96 -8.01 0.66 -3.88
CA LEU A 96 -6.75 1.23 -3.40
C LEU A 96 -6.16 2.27 -4.35
N HIS A 97 -6.25 2.04 -5.66
CA HIS A 97 -5.85 3.04 -6.66
C HIS A 97 -6.71 4.30 -6.54
N GLN A 98 -8.03 4.15 -6.46
CA GLN A 98 -8.95 5.27 -6.26
C GLN A 98 -8.67 6.03 -4.96
N SER A 99 -8.48 5.30 -3.85
CA SER A 99 -8.18 5.89 -2.54
C SER A 99 -6.86 6.65 -2.56
N THR A 100 -5.86 6.14 -3.28
CA THR A 100 -4.60 6.86 -3.48
C THR A 100 -4.83 8.16 -4.22
N LEU A 101 -5.54 8.15 -5.36
CA LEU A 101 -5.86 9.38 -6.10
C LEU A 101 -6.59 10.42 -5.23
N ASP A 102 -7.55 9.98 -4.42
CA ASP A 102 -8.27 10.86 -3.49
C ASP A 102 -7.34 11.48 -2.43
N LEU A 103 -6.37 10.70 -1.91
CA LEU A 103 -5.34 11.21 -1.01
C LEU A 103 -4.48 12.28 -1.68
N LEU A 104 -4.05 12.04 -2.92
CA LEU A 104 -3.19 12.97 -3.67
C LEU A 104 -3.92 14.27 -3.98
N ASN A 105 -5.18 14.19 -4.42
CA ASN A 105 -6.03 15.35 -4.69
C ASN A 105 -6.24 16.20 -3.43
N SER A 106 -6.40 15.55 -2.26
CA SER A 106 -6.56 16.26 -0.98
C SER A 106 -5.31 16.98 -0.51
N LYS A 107 -4.12 16.58 -1.00
CA LYS A 107 -2.82 17.13 -0.58
C LYS A 107 -2.53 18.50 -1.20
N GLY A 108 -3.29 18.93 -2.21
CA GLY A 108 -3.19 20.26 -2.83
C GLY A 108 -1.85 20.56 -3.51
N ASN A 109 -1.00 19.56 -3.73
CA ASN A 109 0.33 19.75 -4.28
C ASN A 109 0.30 19.60 -5.81
N SER A 110 0.68 20.65 -6.55
CA SER A 110 0.73 20.67 -8.03
C SER A 110 1.87 19.83 -8.64
N GLN A 111 2.49 18.94 -7.86
CA GLN A 111 3.60 18.10 -8.31
C GLN A 111 3.04 16.79 -8.89
N SER A 112 3.58 16.37 -10.04
CA SER A 112 3.25 15.09 -10.66
C SER A 112 3.74 13.96 -9.77
N ILE A 113 2.81 13.18 -9.20
CA ILE A 113 3.16 11.96 -8.47
C ILE A 113 3.28 10.81 -9.45
N TRP A 114 4.39 10.09 -9.37
CA TRP A 114 4.71 9.01 -10.30
C TRP A 114 4.18 7.68 -9.77
N PHE A 115 3.25 7.07 -10.52
CA PHE A 115 2.93 5.66 -10.31
C PHE A 115 4.04 4.81 -10.93
N ILE A 116 4.75 4.09 -10.09
CA ILE A 116 5.87 3.23 -10.50
C ILE A 116 5.43 1.78 -10.34
N ASN A 117 5.88 0.91 -11.25
CA ASN A 117 5.84 -0.53 -11.06
C ASN A 117 7.27 -1.04 -10.99
N TYR A 118 7.82 -1.15 -9.78
CA TYR A 118 9.24 -1.48 -9.61
C TYR A 118 9.56 -2.91 -10.08
N SER A 119 8.57 -3.81 -10.02
CA SER A 119 8.73 -5.19 -10.52
C SER A 119 8.91 -5.27 -12.04
N ALA A 120 8.48 -4.24 -12.78
CA ALA A 120 8.77 -4.13 -14.21
C ALA A 120 10.21 -3.65 -14.46
N LEU A 121 10.75 -2.81 -13.57
CA LEU A 121 12.11 -2.28 -13.65
C LEU A 121 13.15 -3.33 -13.24
N GLU A 122 12.91 -4.12 -12.18
CA GLU A 122 13.81 -5.22 -11.77
C GLU A 122 14.00 -6.27 -12.89
N LYS A 123 12.97 -6.49 -13.73
CA LYS A 123 13.07 -7.37 -14.90
C LYS A 123 13.93 -6.77 -16.02
N MET A 124 13.99 -5.45 -16.16
CA MET A 124 14.84 -4.77 -17.14
C MET A 124 16.30 -4.78 -16.70
N ASP A 125 16.60 -4.49 -15.42
CA ASP A 125 17.95 -4.62 -14.87
C ASP A 125 18.49 -6.05 -15.00
N SER A 126 17.63 -7.04 -14.81
CA SER A 126 18.00 -8.46 -14.97
C SER A 126 18.27 -8.85 -16.42
N LEU A 127 17.66 -8.17 -17.39
CA LEU A 127 17.86 -8.40 -18.82
C LEU A 127 19.12 -7.67 -19.34
N GLU A 128 19.36 -6.43 -18.89
CA GLU A 128 20.57 -5.68 -19.22
C GLU A 128 21.83 -6.34 -18.62
N ALA A 129 21.72 -6.98 -17.45
CA ALA A 129 22.82 -7.76 -16.86
C ALA A 129 23.17 -9.05 -17.65
N MET A 130 22.38 -9.43 -18.66
CA MET A 130 22.66 -10.58 -19.54
C MET A 130 23.16 -10.18 -20.94
N GLU A 131 23.14 -8.90 -21.30
CA GLU A 131 23.65 -8.43 -22.60
C GLU A 131 25.08 -7.89 -22.47
N GLY A 132 26.04 -8.78 -22.66
CA GLY A 132 27.45 -8.43 -22.87
C GLY A 132 27.69 -7.84 -24.26
N GLU A 133 28.27 -6.64 -24.29
CA GLU A 133 28.97 -5.94 -25.38
C GLU A 133 28.35 -5.92 -26.80
N HIS A 134 27.71 -4.80 -27.16
CA HIS A 134 28.04 -4.06 -28.38
C HIS A 134 27.70 -2.56 -28.26
N THR A 135 28.46 -1.76 -28.98
CA THR A 135 28.73 -0.33 -28.77
C THR A 135 27.62 0.66 -29.18
N HIS A 136 27.61 1.78 -28.45
CA HIS A 136 27.21 3.15 -28.85
C HIS A 136 25.71 3.55 -28.86
N THR A 137 25.22 4.19 -27.78
CA THR A 137 25.00 5.66 -27.66
C THR A 137 24.28 5.99 -26.34
N ARG A 138 24.82 6.99 -25.63
CA ARG A 138 24.31 7.52 -24.36
C ARG A 138 22.88 8.07 -24.51
N THR A 139 21.99 7.67 -23.61
CA THR A 139 21.11 8.62 -22.91
C THR A 139 21.34 8.44 -21.41
N HIS A 140 21.97 9.44 -20.79
CA HIS A 140 22.24 9.46 -19.37
C HIS A 140 20.95 9.86 -18.65
N THR A 141 20.12 8.90 -18.28
CA THR A 141 19.05 9.15 -17.31
C THR A 141 19.63 8.79 -15.96
N SER A 142 19.88 9.79 -15.11
CA SER A 142 20.43 9.56 -13.78
C SER A 142 19.37 8.87 -12.93
N ILE A 143 19.47 7.55 -12.80
CA ILE A 143 18.59 6.74 -11.94
C ILE A 143 19.02 6.99 -10.50
N HIS A 144 18.20 7.72 -9.74
CA HIS A 144 18.36 7.84 -8.29
C HIS A 144 17.83 6.54 -7.67
N THR A 145 18.73 5.64 -7.29
CA THR A 145 18.39 4.43 -6.54
C THR A 145 18.04 4.79 -5.10
N HIS A 146 16.76 4.99 -4.83
CA HIS A 146 16.27 5.14 -3.45
C HIS A 146 16.27 3.76 -2.76
N HIS A 147 17.05 3.64 -1.69
CA HIS A 147 17.08 2.46 -0.83
C HIS A 147 15.66 2.16 -0.30
N LYS A 148 15.23 0.90 -0.44
CA LYS A 148 14.00 0.35 0.18
C LYS A 148 14.05 0.62 1.70
N HIS A 149 13.39 1.67 2.16
CA HIS A 149 13.17 1.87 3.59
C HIS A 149 11.97 1.00 3.97
N THR A 150 12.24 -0.17 4.53
CA THR A 150 11.24 -1.08 5.06
C THR A 150 10.54 -0.39 6.22
N SER A 151 9.37 0.19 5.96
CA SER A 151 8.49 0.62 7.04
C SER A 151 8.02 -0.65 7.75
N HIS A 152 8.38 -0.82 9.03
CA HIS A 152 7.98 -2.01 9.80
C HIS A 152 6.44 -2.05 9.90
N ILE A 153 5.78 -2.86 9.07
CA ILE A 153 4.33 -3.11 9.12
C ILE A 153 4.06 -3.96 10.37
N SER A 154 4.01 -3.30 11.52
CA SER A 154 3.66 -3.92 12.81
C SER A 154 2.14 -4.06 12.89
N THR A 155 1.59 -5.09 12.25
CA THR A 155 0.18 -5.49 12.39
C THR A 155 0.11 -6.97 12.71
N VAL A 156 -0.58 -7.37 13.79
CA VAL A 156 -0.83 -8.79 14.06
C VAL A 156 -1.95 -9.25 13.14
N LEU A 157 -1.61 -10.03 12.10
CA LEU A 157 -2.58 -10.66 11.23
C LEU A 157 -3.06 -11.98 11.84
N CYS A 158 -4.35 -12.06 12.17
CA CYS A 158 -4.98 -13.29 12.69
C CYS A 158 -4.88 -14.42 11.66
N SER A 159 -4.16 -15.52 11.91
CA SER A 159 -3.82 -16.60 10.97
C SER A 159 -5.01 -17.08 10.08
N CYS A 160 -4.89 -16.93 8.76
CA CYS A 160 -5.78 -17.57 7.79
C CYS A 160 -5.32 -19.03 7.71
N ARG A 161 -6.04 -19.95 8.34
CA ARG A 161 -5.91 -21.36 8.00
C ARG A 161 -6.78 -21.63 6.77
N GLY A 162 -6.14 -21.92 5.63
CA GLY A 162 -6.77 -22.49 4.44
C GLY A 162 -7.07 -21.51 3.30
N CYS A 163 -6.04 -21.15 2.53
CA CYS A 163 -6.18 -21.00 1.08
C CYS A 163 -5.33 -22.07 0.41
#